data_AF-A0A351F942-F1
#
_entry.id   AF-A0A351F942-F1
#
_cell.length_a   1.000
_cell.length_b   1.000
_cell.length_c   1.000
_cell.angle_alpha   90.00
_cell.angle_beta   90.00
_cell.angle_gamma   90.00
#
_symmetry.space_group_name_H-M   'P 1'
#
loop_
_entity.id
_entity.type
_entity.pdbx_description
1 polymer ?
#
loop_
_entity_poly.entity_id
_entity_poly.type
_entity_poly.pdbx_seq_one_letter_code
_entity_poly.pdbx_strand_id
1 'polypeptide(L)'
;MSGKMLIPGLINCHNHCPMVLLRGVGSDLPLQQWLFDTVFPIEDKLTAEEIKRCEADPKASLRLNESDLPALSVRSKGARYTPMAKRQDKPDAIAWILKHHPELSDAQIRKLLGTTNNSIDAIRNRTHWNMPNIKARNPVLLGLCTEIDLKKAVEVAPKSLKNEAAPLDVEDAEE
;
A
#
# COMPACT_ATOMS: atom_id res chain seq x y z
N MET A 1 -52.78 1.04 -34.40
CA MET A 1 -51.82 0.59 -33.37
C MET A 1 -52.57 0.24 -32.08
N SER A 2 -53.41 -0.80 -32.09
CA SER A 2 -54.06 -1.29 -30.87
C SER A 2 -53.16 -2.33 -30.20
N GLY A 3 -53.01 -2.27 -28.87
CA GLY A 3 -52.23 -3.25 -28.09
C GLY A 3 -50.73 -2.94 -27.90
N LYS A 4 -50.27 -1.70 -28.15
CA LYS A 4 -48.90 -1.26 -27.85
C LYS A 4 -48.92 -0.06 -26.91
N MET A 5 -47.93 0.07 -26.03
CA MET A 5 -47.80 1.16 -25.07
C MET A 5 -46.63 2.07 -25.46
N LEU A 6 -46.84 3.39 -25.41
CA LEU A 6 -45.79 4.39 -25.60
C LEU A 6 -45.26 4.82 -24.23
N ILE A 7 -43.95 4.76 -24.04
CA ILE A 7 -43.28 5.22 -22.82
C ILE A 7 -42.09 6.13 -23.18
N PRO A 8 -41.65 7.02 -22.25
CA PRO A 8 -40.43 7.80 -22.43
C PRO A 8 -39.20 6.89 -22.65
N GLY A 9 -38.22 7.39 -23.42
CA GLY A 9 -36.94 6.71 -23.60
C GLY A 9 -36.15 6.63 -22.29
N LEU A 10 -35.43 5.53 -22.08
CA LEU A 10 -34.57 5.35 -20.91
C LEU A 10 -33.22 6.06 -21.12
N ILE A 11 -32.67 6.65 -20.07
CA ILE A 11 -31.35 7.30 -20.07
C ILE A 11 -30.37 6.41 -19.31
N ASN A 12 -29.28 6.01 -19.97
CA ASN A 12 -28.18 5.30 -19.31
C ASN A 12 -27.16 6.31 -18.77
N CYS A 13 -27.06 6.43 -17.45
CA CYS A 13 -26.17 7.39 -16.77
C CYS A 13 -24.72 6.90 -16.63
N HIS A 14 -24.43 5.63 -16.88
CA HIS A 14 -23.09 5.07 -16.69
C HIS A 14 -22.87 3.87 -17.61
N ASN A 15 -21.91 4.00 -18.52
CA ASN A 15 -21.52 2.93 -19.43
C ASN A 15 -20.04 3.02 -19.75
N HIS A 16 -19.41 1.86 -19.91
CA HIS A 16 -18.09 1.73 -20.51
C HIS A 16 -18.27 1.14 -21.90
N CYS A 17 -18.58 1.99 -22.88
CA CYS A 17 -19.03 1.56 -24.23
C CYS A 17 -18.09 0.52 -24.89
N PRO A 18 -16.76 0.68 -24.87
CA PRO A 18 -15.84 -0.30 -25.47
C PRO A 18 -15.79 -1.65 -24.74
N MET A 19 -16.15 -1.69 -23.45
CA MET A 19 -16.12 -2.92 -22.64
C MET A 19 -17.19 -3.93 -23.05
N VAL A 20 -18.14 -3.56 -23.93
CA VAL A 20 -19.05 -4.53 -24.56
C VAL A 20 -18.28 -5.62 -25.31
N LEU A 21 -17.10 -5.30 -25.86
CA LEU A 21 -16.24 -6.24 -26.55
C LEU A 21 -15.51 -7.21 -25.60
N LEU A 22 -15.48 -6.91 -24.29
CA LEU A 22 -14.92 -7.74 -23.23
C LEU A 22 -16.02 -8.58 -22.52
N ARG A 23 -17.22 -8.69 -23.11
CA ARG A 23 -18.32 -9.45 -22.49
C ARG A 23 -17.92 -10.92 -22.28
N GLY A 24 -18.06 -11.38 -21.03
CA GLY A 24 -17.72 -12.76 -20.64
C GLY A 24 -16.25 -12.96 -20.25
N VAL A 25 -15.42 -11.91 -20.27
CA VAL A 25 -14.05 -11.98 -19.80
C VAL A 25 -14.01 -11.95 -18.27
N GLY A 26 -13.41 -12.98 -17.66
CA GLY A 26 -13.15 -13.04 -16.21
C GLY A 26 -14.39 -13.21 -15.33
N SER A 27 -15.40 -13.95 -15.80
CA SER A 27 -16.71 -14.11 -15.15
C SER A 27 -16.66 -14.65 -13.70
N ASP A 28 -15.58 -15.33 -13.31
CA ASP A 28 -15.43 -15.96 -11.98
C ASP A 28 -14.32 -15.34 -11.13
N LEU A 29 -13.86 -14.12 -11.46
CA LEU A 29 -12.78 -13.45 -10.74
C LEU A 29 -13.31 -12.44 -9.69
N PRO A 30 -12.70 -12.39 -8.48
CA PRO A 30 -12.91 -11.29 -7.54
C PRO A 30 -12.59 -9.93 -8.19
N LEU A 31 -13.32 -8.87 -7.83
CA LEU A 31 -13.23 -7.55 -8.45
C LEU A 31 -11.79 -7.05 -8.66
N GLN A 32 -10.93 -7.21 -7.65
CA GLN A 32 -9.56 -6.71 -7.73
C GLN A 32 -8.72 -7.50 -8.75
N GLN A 33 -8.92 -8.81 -8.84
CA GLN A 33 -8.26 -9.65 -9.84
C GLN A 33 -8.81 -9.37 -11.24
N TRP A 34 -10.15 -9.26 -11.34
CA TRP A 34 -10.80 -8.92 -12.59
C TRP A 34 -10.30 -7.59 -13.17
N LEU A 35 -10.20 -6.54 -12.35
CA LEU A 35 -9.69 -5.23 -12.78
C LEU A 35 -8.21 -5.29 -13.16
N PHE A 36 -7.35 -5.67 -12.21
CA PHE A 36 -5.92 -5.43 -12.34
C PHE A 36 -5.18 -6.53 -13.11
N ASP A 37 -5.67 -7.76 -13.06
CA ASP A 37 -5.00 -8.90 -13.69
C ASP A 37 -5.61 -9.24 -15.05
N THR A 38 -6.84 -8.78 -15.34
CA THR A 38 -7.55 -9.11 -16.59
C THR A 38 -7.92 -7.89 -17.42
N VAL A 39 -8.75 -6.98 -16.91
CA VAL A 39 -9.32 -5.88 -17.70
C VAL A 39 -8.28 -4.83 -18.07
N PHE A 40 -7.53 -4.28 -17.11
CA PHE A 40 -6.55 -3.23 -17.40
C PHE A 40 -5.45 -3.68 -18.37
N PRO A 41 -4.89 -4.90 -18.26
CA PRO A 41 -3.95 -5.40 -19.28
C PRO A 41 -4.54 -5.55 -20.69
N ILE A 42 -5.85 -5.80 -20.81
CA ILE A 42 -6.54 -5.88 -22.10
C ILE A 42 -6.76 -4.48 -22.67
N GLU A 43 -7.23 -3.54 -21.84
CA GLU A 43 -7.46 -2.15 -22.24
C GLU A 43 -6.16 -1.46 -22.70
N ASP A 44 -5.03 -1.74 -22.04
CA ASP A 44 -3.71 -1.21 -22.41
C ASP A 44 -3.26 -1.64 -23.81
N LYS A 45 -3.76 -2.79 -24.29
CA LYS A 45 -3.44 -3.35 -25.61
C LYS A 45 -4.51 -3.08 -26.66
N LEU A 46 -5.55 -2.32 -26.33
CA LEU A 46 -6.67 -2.05 -27.23
C LEU A 46 -6.43 -0.77 -28.03
N THR A 47 -6.54 -0.87 -29.37
CA THR A 47 -6.38 0.29 -30.26
C THR A 47 -7.72 0.82 -30.75
N ALA A 48 -7.76 2.11 -31.09
CA ALA A 48 -8.97 2.75 -31.59
C ALA A 48 -9.42 2.16 -32.95
N GLU A 49 -8.45 1.76 -33.78
CA GLU A 49 -8.67 1.10 -35.07
C GLU A 49 -9.36 -0.25 -34.87
N GLU A 50 -8.92 -1.01 -33.87
CA GLU A 50 -9.48 -2.31 -33.55
C GLU A 50 -10.91 -2.21 -33.01
N ILE A 51 -11.18 -1.23 -32.14
CA ILE A 51 -12.54 -0.94 -31.65
C ILE A 51 -13.46 -0.66 -32.83
N LYS A 52 -13.07 0.23 -33.75
CA LYS A 52 -13.86 0.57 -34.94
C LYS A 52 -14.13 -0.63 -35.85
N ARG A 53 -13.14 -1.53 -35.98
CA ARG A 53 -13.29 -2.78 -36.75
C ARG A 53 -14.36 -3.68 -36.15
N CYS A 54 -14.36 -3.85 -34.84
CA CYS A 54 -15.36 -4.64 -34.12
C CYS A 54 -16.73 -3.95 -34.03
N GLU A 55 -16.80 -2.61 -34.00
CA GLU A 55 -18.06 -1.87 -34.10
C GLU A 55 -18.76 -2.10 -35.45
N ALA A 56 -18.00 -2.25 -36.53
CA ALA A 56 -18.53 -2.48 -37.87
C ALA A 56 -19.02 -3.92 -38.10
N ASP A 57 -18.48 -4.91 -37.38
CA ASP A 57 -18.85 -6.33 -37.52
C ASP A 57 -19.21 -6.95 -36.16
N PRO A 58 -20.50 -7.19 -35.87
CA PRO A 58 -20.95 -7.82 -34.63
C PRO A 58 -20.42 -9.23 -34.37
N LYS A 59 -19.87 -9.92 -35.39
CA LYS A 59 -19.27 -11.26 -35.24
C LYS A 59 -17.76 -11.22 -35.06
N ALA A 60 -17.12 -10.06 -35.23
CA ALA A 60 -15.68 -9.93 -35.12
C ALA A 60 -15.23 -10.04 -33.65
N SER A 61 -14.29 -10.94 -33.38
CA SER A 61 -13.59 -10.99 -32.09
C SER A 61 -12.46 -9.97 -32.04
N LEU A 62 -12.22 -9.45 -30.84
CA LEU A 62 -11.20 -8.45 -30.55
C LEU A 62 -9.80 -9.07 -30.65
N ARG A 63 -8.86 -8.34 -31.24
CA ARG A 63 -7.44 -8.68 -31.40
C ARG A 63 -6.59 -7.67 -30.63
N LEU A 64 -5.82 -8.14 -29.66
CA LEU A 64 -4.96 -7.29 -28.85
C LEU A 64 -3.72 -6.89 -29.64
N ASN A 65 -3.26 -5.66 -29.45
CA ASN A 65 -1.98 -5.23 -29.98
C ASN A 65 -0.85 -5.89 -29.18
N GLU A 66 0.01 -6.64 -29.87
CA GLU A 66 1.23 -7.17 -29.29
C GLU A 66 2.29 -6.06 -29.39
N SER A 67 2.59 -5.41 -28.27
CA SER A 67 3.70 -4.48 -28.21
C SER A 67 5.02 -5.26 -28.13
N ASP A 68 5.95 -4.97 -29.04
CA ASP A 68 7.31 -5.52 -29.03
C ASP A 68 8.21 -4.93 -27.93
N LEU A 69 7.66 -4.06 -27.09
CA LEU A 69 8.40 -3.38 -26.03
C LEU A 69 8.53 -4.29 -24.79
N PRO A 70 9.71 -4.34 -24.15
CA PRO A 70 9.92 -5.16 -22.97
C PRO A 70 8.98 -4.72 -21.83
N ALA A 71 8.41 -5.70 -21.11
CA ALA A 71 7.49 -5.45 -20.01
C ALA A 71 8.09 -4.49 -18.98
N LEU A 72 7.37 -3.42 -18.66
CA LEU A 72 7.77 -2.47 -17.63
C LEU A 72 7.96 -3.22 -16.30
N SER A 73 9.13 -3.07 -15.68
CA SER A 73 9.39 -3.72 -14.40
C SER A 73 8.42 -3.18 -13.34
N VAL A 74 7.71 -4.09 -12.69
CA VAL A 74 6.79 -3.75 -11.60
C VAL A 74 7.62 -3.05 -10.51
N ARG A 75 7.38 -1.75 -10.31
CA ARG A 75 8.04 -1.00 -9.23
C ARG A 75 7.81 -1.72 -7.91
N SER A 76 8.87 -1.95 -7.15
CA SER A 76 8.74 -2.47 -5.80
C SER A 76 7.84 -1.52 -4.99
N LYS A 77 6.83 -2.09 -4.29
CA LYS A 77 5.92 -1.33 -3.43
C LYS A 77 6.73 -0.38 -2.55
N GLY A 78 6.50 0.93 -2.71
CA GLY A 78 7.22 1.97 -1.98
C GLY A 78 7.02 1.87 -0.46
N ALA A 79 7.71 2.72 0.30
CA ALA A 79 7.59 2.76 1.75
C ALA A 79 6.12 2.88 2.19
N ARG A 80 5.71 2.05 3.17
CA ARG A 80 4.33 1.99 3.69
C ARG A 80 3.90 3.38 4.15
N TYR A 81 2.84 3.93 3.55
CA TYR A 81 2.32 5.24 3.92
C TYR A 81 1.83 5.23 5.38
N THR A 82 2.43 6.06 6.24
CA THR A 82 1.93 6.29 7.61
C THR A 82 0.86 7.38 7.58
N PRO A 83 -0.42 7.07 7.87
CA PRO A 83 -1.50 8.06 7.88
C PRO A 83 -1.26 9.14 8.92
N MET A 84 -1.72 10.37 8.64
CA MET A 84 -1.41 11.56 9.46
C MET A 84 -1.78 11.40 10.94
N ALA A 85 -2.90 10.74 11.25
CA ALA A 85 -3.32 10.46 12.63
C ALA A 85 -2.21 9.74 13.43
N LYS A 86 -1.58 8.74 12.81
CA LYS A 86 -0.51 7.95 13.42
C LYS A 86 0.86 8.64 13.45
N ARG A 87 1.00 9.85 12.89
CA ARG A 87 2.27 10.58 12.91
C ARG A 87 2.58 11.16 14.28
N GLN A 88 1.55 11.41 15.10
CA GLN A 88 1.70 11.89 16.47
C GLN A 88 2.31 10.84 17.39
N ASP A 89 2.12 9.56 17.09
CA ASP A 89 2.66 8.42 17.86
C ASP A 89 4.11 8.06 17.49
N LYS A 90 4.66 8.65 16.42
CA LYS A 90 6.06 8.43 16.01
C LYS A 90 7.10 8.80 17.06
N PRO A 91 7.04 9.95 17.77
CA PRO A 91 8.00 10.25 18.83
C PRO A 91 7.98 9.24 19.97
N ASP A 92 6.80 8.75 20.35
CA ASP A 92 6.61 7.71 21.38
C ASP A 92 7.29 6.39 20.98
N ALA A 93 7.12 6.01 19.72
CA ALA A 93 7.78 4.83 19.14
C ALA A 93 9.31 4.98 19.04
N ILE A 94 9.82 6.16 18.67
CA ILE A 94 11.26 6.44 18.64
C ILE A 94 11.84 6.33 20.04
N ALA A 95 11.19 6.92 21.05
CA ALA A 95 11.61 6.85 22.43
C ALA A 95 11.65 5.40 22.96
N TRP A 96 10.68 4.57 22.56
CA TRP A 96 10.66 3.16 22.90
C TRP A 96 11.81 2.37 22.26
N ILE A 97 12.08 2.59 20.96
CA ILE A 97 13.18 1.93 20.26
C ILE A 97 14.52 2.31 20.88
N LEU A 98 14.77 3.59 21.13
CA LEU A 98 16.02 4.04 21.74
C LEU A 98 16.24 3.46 23.15
N LYS A 99 15.16 3.14 23.87
CA LYS A 99 15.21 2.54 25.21
C LYS A 99 15.42 1.02 25.19
N HIS A 100 14.75 0.29 24.30
CA HIS A 100 14.73 -1.18 24.31
C HIS A 100 15.68 -1.82 23.29
N HIS A 101 15.96 -1.12 22.19
CA HIS A 101 16.78 -1.60 21.08
C HIS A 101 17.85 -0.58 20.69
N PRO A 102 18.82 -0.28 21.59
CA PRO A 102 19.92 0.63 21.30
C PRO A 102 20.84 0.12 20.17
N GLU A 103 20.77 -1.16 19.81
CA GLU A 103 21.49 -1.76 18.69
C GLU A 103 20.99 -1.29 17.30
N LEU A 104 19.78 -0.75 17.20
CA LEU A 104 19.22 -0.30 15.93
C LEU A 104 19.87 1.01 15.47
N SER A 105 20.40 0.99 14.23
CA SER A 105 20.92 2.20 13.60
C SER A 105 19.82 3.18 13.19
N ASP A 106 20.14 4.47 13.14
CA ASP A 106 19.19 5.53 12.75
C ASP A 106 18.59 5.29 11.35
N ALA A 107 19.38 4.69 10.44
CA ALA A 107 18.92 4.31 9.11
C ALA A 107 17.82 3.21 9.17
N GLN A 108 17.95 2.26 10.09
CA GLN A 108 16.95 1.21 10.32
C GLN A 108 15.70 1.78 10.98
N ILE A 109 15.84 2.66 11.98
CA ILE A 109 14.70 3.34 12.64
C ILE A 109 13.92 4.17 11.62
N ARG A 110 14.63 4.94 10.78
CA ARG A 110 14.04 5.75 9.71
C ARG A 110 13.20 4.90 8.75
N LYS A 111 13.74 3.74 8.34
CA LYS A 111 13.08 2.82 7.41
C LYS A 111 11.88 2.12 8.06
N LEU A 112 11.99 1.75 9.33
CA LEU A 112 10.96 1.02 10.08
C LEU A 112 9.74 1.88 10.41
N LEU A 113 9.97 3.10 10.92
CA LEU A 113 8.90 4.00 11.38
C LEU A 113 8.47 5.04 10.33
N GLY A 114 9.19 5.14 9.21
CA GLY A 114 8.97 6.17 8.20
C GLY A 114 9.12 7.58 8.79
N THR A 115 10.17 7.80 9.59
CA THR A 115 10.48 9.09 10.24
C THR A 115 11.67 9.78 9.56
N THR A 116 12.18 10.88 10.11
CA THR A 116 13.39 11.57 9.64
C THR A 116 14.53 11.43 10.65
N ASN A 117 15.78 11.54 10.20
CA ASN A 117 16.95 11.53 11.08
C ASN A 117 16.88 12.67 12.12
N ASN A 118 16.47 13.87 11.69
CA ASN A 118 16.29 15.02 12.59
C ASN A 118 15.29 14.73 13.71
N SER A 119 14.22 13.97 13.43
CA SER A 119 13.26 13.58 14.46
C SER A 119 13.87 12.59 15.45
N ILE A 120 14.69 11.64 14.98
CA ILE A 120 15.39 10.68 15.85
C ILE A 120 16.37 11.42 16.76
N ASP A 121 17.17 12.33 16.20
CA ASP A 121 18.14 13.14 16.94
C ASP A 121 17.47 14.06 17.95
N ALA A 122 16.32 14.66 17.60
CA ALA A 122 15.56 15.52 18.52
C ALA A 122 15.01 14.75 19.72
N ILE A 123 14.64 13.47 19.53
CA ILE A 123 14.19 12.62 20.64
C ILE A 123 15.39 12.16 21.48
N ARG A 124 16.48 11.74 20.84
CA ARG A 124 17.72 11.33 21.51
C ARG A 124 18.30 12.45 22.38
N ASN A 125 18.38 13.67 21.85
CA ASN A 125 18.92 14.84 22.55
C ASN A 125 17.89 15.57 23.41
N ARG A 126 16.66 15.05 23.53
CA ARG A 126 15.56 15.64 24.30
C ARG A 126 15.18 17.07 23.87
N THR A 127 15.43 17.44 22.62
CA THR A 127 15.15 18.78 22.04
C THR A 127 13.84 18.86 21.25
N HIS A 128 13.06 17.78 21.18
CA HIS A 128 11.75 17.79 20.55
C HIS A 128 10.78 18.73 21.30
N TRP A 129 10.01 19.53 20.56
CA TRP A 129 9.08 20.53 21.13
C TRP A 129 8.07 19.96 22.14
N ASN A 130 7.68 18.69 21.99
CA ASN A 130 6.75 17.99 22.88
C ASN A 130 7.42 16.98 23.82
N MET A 131 8.71 17.13 24.12
CA MET A 131 9.47 16.18 24.96
C MET A 131 8.80 15.81 26.30
N PRO A 132 8.17 16.75 27.05
CA PRO A 132 7.55 16.42 28.34
C PRO A 132 6.39 15.40 28.26
N ASN A 133 5.72 15.30 27.11
CA ASN A 133 4.53 14.46 26.93
C ASN A 133 4.81 13.14 26.22
N ILE A 134 6.06 12.89 25.79
CA ILE A 134 6.44 11.70 25.03
C ILE A 134 6.51 10.50 25.96
N LYS A 135 5.75 9.44 25.64
CA LYS A 135 5.69 8.19 26.40
C LYS A 135 6.24 7.06 25.53
N ALA A 136 7.29 6.38 26.00
CA ALA A 136 7.87 5.25 25.28
C ALA A 136 6.85 4.12 25.12
N ARG A 137 6.30 3.93 23.91
CA ARG A 137 5.31 2.90 23.58
C ARG A 137 5.78 2.03 22.41
N ASN A 138 5.44 0.74 22.47
CA ASN A 138 5.88 -0.23 21.47
C ASN A 138 5.32 0.12 20.07
N PRO A 139 6.18 0.25 19.03
CA PRO A 139 5.76 0.63 17.67
C PRO A 139 4.83 -0.38 16.99
N VAL A 140 4.88 -1.65 17.39
CA VAL A 140 3.99 -2.71 16.89
C VAL A 140 2.58 -2.51 17.45
N LEU A 141 2.47 -2.20 18.74
CA LEU A 141 1.17 -1.93 19.38
C LEU A 141 0.52 -0.65 18.84
N LEU A 142 1.31 0.36 18.50
CA LEU A 142 0.85 1.57 17.81
C LEU A 142 0.45 1.31 16.34
N GLY A 143 0.75 0.11 15.82
CA GLY A 143 0.51 -0.28 14.43
C GLY A 143 1.29 0.59 13.44
N LEU A 144 2.52 0.98 13.80
CA LEU A 144 3.47 1.68 12.94
C LEU A 144 4.32 0.70 12.12
N CYS A 145 4.70 -0.43 12.72
CA CYS A 145 5.38 -1.54 12.07
C CYS A 145 4.71 -2.87 12.43
N THR A 146 5.06 -3.96 11.73
CA THR A 146 4.68 -5.32 12.15
C THR A 146 5.76 -5.93 13.03
N GLU A 147 5.39 -6.95 13.80
CA GLU A 147 6.34 -7.74 14.59
C GLU A 147 7.47 -8.33 13.73
N ILE A 148 7.13 -8.78 12.52
CA ILE A 148 8.08 -9.33 11.55
C ILE A 148 9.08 -8.26 11.10
N ASP A 149 8.59 -7.06 10.81
CA ASP A 149 9.42 -5.93 10.37
C ASP A 149 10.38 -5.49 11.49
N LEU A 150 9.91 -5.46 12.75
CA LEU A 150 10.73 -5.10 13.91
C LEU A 150 11.82 -6.15 14.17
N LYS A 151 11.46 -7.44 14.22
CA LYS A 151 12.43 -8.54 14.40
C LYS A 151 13.49 -8.54 13.31
N LYS A 152 13.08 -8.38 12.05
CA LYS A 152 13.99 -8.30 10.91
C LYS A 152 14.94 -7.10 11.01
N ALA A 153 14.47 -5.96 11.52
CA ALA A 153 15.32 -4.80 11.73
C ALA A 153 16.40 -5.08 12.78
N VAL A 154 16.05 -5.76 13.87
CA VAL A 154 16.96 -6.15 14.94
C VAL A 154 17.98 -7.19 14.46
N GLU A 155 17.57 -8.19 13.67
CA GLU A 155 18.48 -9.21 13.13
C GLU A 155 19.55 -8.64 12.19
N VAL A 156 19.18 -7.63 11.40
CA VAL A 156 20.08 -6.96 10.44
C VAL A 156 20.95 -5.90 11.13
N ALA A 157 20.69 -5.59 12.40
CA ALA A 157 21.45 -4.59 13.15
C ALA A 157 22.93 -5.02 13.30
N PRO A 158 23.89 -4.12 13.02
CA PRO A 158 25.30 -4.42 13.24
C PRO A 158 25.53 -4.73 14.71
N LYS A 159 26.23 -5.84 15.01
CA LYS A 159 26.51 -6.36 16.36
C LYS A 159 27.42 -5.46 17.23
N SER A 160 27.50 -4.16 16.98
CA SER A 160 28.51 -3.28 17.58
C SER A 160 28.19 -2.79 18.99
N LEU A 161 27.05 -3.18 19.59
CA LEU A 161 26.74 -2.91 21.01
C LEU A 161 26.04 -4.10 21.66
N LYS A 162 26.67 -5.28 21.65
CA LYS A 162 26.29 -6.37 22.56
C LYS A 162 26.91 -6.12 23.94
N ASN A 163 26.42 -5.14 24.68
CA ASN A 163 26.70 -5.04 26.11
C ASN A 163 25.38 -5.06 26.89
N GLU A 164 25.19 -6.17 27.59
CA GLU A 164 24.40 -6.37 28.81
C GLU A 164 23.13 -5.52 28.96
N ALA A 165 21.99 -6.07 28.53
CA ALA A 165 20.70 -5.70 29.08
C ALA A 165 19.98 -6.98 29.55
N ALA A 166 19.66 -6.97 30.85
CA ALA A 166 19.14 -8.04 31.69
C ALA A 166 17.83 -8.68 31.16
N PRO A 167 17.50 -9.92 31.60
CA PRO A 167 16.25 -10.58 31.24
C PRO A 167 15.02 -9.73 31.60
N LEU A 168 14.04 -9.80 30.70
CA LEU A 168 12.80 -9.02 30.70
C LEU A 168 11.89 -9.43 31.86
N ASP A 169 11.67 -8.52 32.82
CA ASP A 169 10.49 -8.58 33.69
C ASP A 169 9.28 -8.05 32.90
N VAL A 170 8.35 -8.96 32.65
CA VAL A 170 7.06 -8.69 32.01
C VAL A 170 6.10 -8.28 33.11
N GLU A 171 6.15 -7.02 33.53
CA GLU A 171 5.10 -6.42 34.35
C GLU A 171 4.44 -5.24 33.63
N ASP A 172 3.13 -5.19 33.78
CA ASP A 172 2.18 -4.15 33.38
C ASP A 172 1.63 -4.21 31.94
N ALA A 173 0.87 -5.28 31.69
CA ALA A 173 -0.29 -5.26 30.80
C ALA A 173 -1.58 -5.21 31.64
N GLU A 174 -1.89 -4.07 32.26
CA GLU A 174 -3.22 -3.75 32.79
C GLU A 174 -3.32 -2.22 32.95
N GLU A 175 -3.98 -1.57 31.99
CA GLU A 175 -5.05 -0.54 32.11
C GLU A 175 -5.19 0.32 30.84
#